data_AF-A0A945ZNV2-F1
#
_entry.id   AF-A0A945ZNV2-F1
#
_cell.length_a   1.000
_cell.length_b   1.000
_cell.length_c   1.000
_cell.angle_alpha   90.00
_cell.angle_beta   90.00
_cell.angle_gamma   90.00
#
_symmetry.space_group_name_H-M   'P 1'
#
loop_
_entity.id
_entity.type
_entity.pdbx_description
1 polymer ?
#
loop_
_entity_poly.entity_id
_entity_poly.type
_entity_poly.pdbx_seq_one_letter_code
_entity_poly.pdbx_strand_id
1 'polypeptide(L)'
;MNQSNTDVDGWNLVSNPYPAPVNLPQVLADNDLVESYYIFDNAGAGSYKETNDAGAGDAPTILDVGQSFWVKVTQATTISFQESDKVTTGANTFVREFDPGFEGSLGLHVENDEDQWSNAFIAFHQESTLDFDASADVVHFDTELLNQLRMWTV
;
A
#
# COMPACT_ATOMS: atom_id res chain seq x y z
N MET A 1 -14.60 2.92 17.46
CA MET A 1 -15.33 2.06 18.41
C MET A 1 -15.00 2.55 19.81
N ASN A 2 -16.01 2.94 20.59
CA ASN A 2 -15.81 3.39 21.98
C ASN A 2 -15.78 2.14 22.88
N GLN A 3 -14.66 1.89 23.56
CA GLN A 3 -14.45 0.70 24.39
C GLN A 3 -14.87 0.95 25.86
N SER A 4 -15.47 2.10 26.17
CA SER A 4 -15.86 2.54 27.52
C SER A 4 -14.69 2.56 28.51
N ASN A 5 -13.47 2.65 27.99
CA ASN A 5 -12.25 2.74 28.77
C ASN A 5 -11.60 4.08 28.44
N THR A 6 -11.75 5.02 29.37
CA THR A 6 -11.26 6.40 29.24
C THR A 6 -9.75 6.49 29.02
N ASP A 7 -8.99 5.45 29.38
CA ASP A 7 -7.55 5.42 29.21
C ASP A 7 -7.12 5.14 27.75
N VAL A 8 -8.01 4.57 26.94
CA VAL A 8 -7.75 4.21 25.53
C VAL A 8 -8.76 4.84 24.56
N ASP A 9 -9.62 5.74 25.03
CA ASP A 9 -10.56 6.49 24.20
C ASP A 9 -9.84 7.62 23.42
N GLY A 10 -10.56 8.23 22.48
CA GLY A 10 -10.06 9.38 21.70
C GLY A 10 -9.41 9.05 20.36
N TRP A 11 -9.23 7.77 20.03
CA TRP A 11 -8.71 7.33 18.73
C TRP A 11 -9.75 7.40 17.62
N ASN A 12 -9.38 8.06 16.52
CA ASN A 12 -10.17 8.19 15.30
C ASN A 12 -9.33 7.76 14.11
N LEU A 13 -9.97 7.07 13.15
CA LEU A 13 -9.34 6.79 11.86
C LEU A 13 -9.70 7.91 10.90
N VAL A 14 -8.67 8.57 10.36
CA VAL A 14 -8.81 9.66 9.39
C VAL A 14 -8.05 9.28 8.12
N SER A 15 -8.65 9.54 6.97
CA SER A 15 -8.10 9.20 5.66
C SER A 15 -7.66 10.46 4.92
N ASN A 16 -6.63 10.34 4.09
CA ASN A 16 -6.26 11.39 3.15
C ASN A 16 -7.41 11.62 2.14
N PRO A 17 -8.04 12.81 2.10
CA PRO A 17 -9.14 13.08 1.18
C PRO A 17 -8.67 13.42 -0.25
N TYR A 18 -7.37 13.64 -0.45
CA TYR A 18 -6.83 14.07 -1.73
C TYR A 18 -6.23 12.90 -2.53
N PRO A 19 -6.28 12.96 -3.87
CA PRO A 19 -5.54 12.06 -4.75
C PRO A 19 -4.04 12.47 -4.84
N ALA A 20 -3.48 12.98 -3.75
CA ALA A 20 -2.08 13.41 -3.64
C ALA A 20 -1.58 13.17 -2.21
N PRO A 21 -0.28 12.88 -2.00
CA PRO A 21 0.29 12.82 -0.66
C PRO A 21 0.15 14.16 0.06
N VAL A 22 0.01 14.14 1.38
CA VAL A 22 -0.10 15.34 2.22
C VAL A 22 0.91 15.33 3.35
N ASN A 23 1.37 16.51 3.75
CA ASN A 23 2.24 16.72 4.90
C ASN A 23 1.40 16.69 6.18
N LEU A 24 1.47 15.59 6.92
CA LEU A 24 0.64 15.37 8.08
C LEU A 24 0.96 16.35 9.23
N PRO A 25 2.23 16.67 9.55
CA PRO A 25 2.55 17.76 10.48
C PRO A 25 1.89 19.09 10.13
N GLN A 26 1.78 19.46 8.84
CA GLN A 26 1.05 20.68 8.44
C GLN A 26 -0.46 20.55 8.68
N VAL A 27 -1.07 19.42 8.33
CA VAL A 27 -2.51 19.16 8.56
C VAL A 27 -2.88 19.25 10.04
N LEU A 28 -2.00 18.77 10.91
CA LEU A 28 -2.24 18.72 12.36
C LEU A 28 -1.77 19.98 13.10
N ALA A 29 -1.02 20.89 12.45
CA ALA A 29 -0.42 22.06 13.09
C ALA A 29 -1.43 22.99 13.76
N ASP A 30 -2.64 23.09 13.21
CA ASP A 30 -3.72 23.95 13.73
C ASP A 30 -4.62 23.23 14.75
N ASN A 31 -4.25 22.02 15.20
CA ASN A 31 -5.08 21.21 16.09
C ASN A 31 -4.34 20.81 17.38
N ASP A 32 -4.29 21.74 18.33
CA ASP A 32 -3.69 21.56 19.67
C ASP A 32 -4.34 20.43 20.52
N LEU A 33 -5.43 19.84 20.04
CA LEU A 33 -6.16 18.78 20.73
C LEU A 33 -5.67 17.38 20.35
N VAL A 34 -4.74 17.28 19.39
CA VAL A 34 -4.14 16.02 18.94
C VAL A 34 -3.01 15.64 19.89
N GLU A 35 -3.12 14.46 20.52
CA GLU A 35 -2.11 13.95 21.47
C GLU A 35 -1.05 13.09 20.79
N SER A 36 -1.46 12.30 19.80
CA SER A 36 -0.59 11.37 19.10
C SER A 36 -1.26 10.85 17.84
N TYR A 37 -0.44 10.30 16.94
CA TYR A 37 -0.93 9.64 15.76
C TYR A 37 -0.11 8.40 15.40
N TYR A 38 -0.77 7.45 14.74
CA TYR A 38 -0.16 6.26 14.15
C TYR A 38 -0.38 6.19 12.64
N ILE A 39 0.70 5.98 11.89
CA ILE A 39 0.66 5.75 10.45
C ILE A 39 1.25 4.37 10.17
N PHE A 40 0.65 3.63 9.25
CA PHE A 40 1.24 2.39 8.77
C PHE A 40 2.35 2.69 7.78
N ASP A 41 3.60 2.42 8.15
CA ASP A 41 4.76 2.47 7.26
C ASP A 41 4.94 1.10 6.60
N ASN A 42 4.94 1.05 5.27
CA ASN A 42 5.09 -0.20 4.52
C ASN A 42 6.55 -0.61 4.29
N ALA A 43 7.52 0.19 4.76
CA ALA A 43 8.93 -0.14 4.62
C ALA A 43 9.25 -1.51 5.26
N GLY A 44 9.96 -2.37 4.51
CA GLY A 44 10.32 -3.72 4.95
C GLY A 44 9.10 -4.62 5.18
N ALA A 45 8.91 -5.09 6.42
CA ALA A 45 7.81 -6.00 6.78
C ALA A 45 6.48 -5.28 7.06
N GLY A 46 6.47 -3.94 7.07
CA GLY A 46 5.31 -3.12 7.40
C GLY A 46 4.99 -3.07 8.90
N SER A 47 4.79 -1.88 9.45
CA SER A 47 4.39 -1.70 10.85
C SER A 47 3.73 -0.35 11.10
N TYR A 48 2.93 -0.25 12.16
CA TYR A 48 2.47 1.05 12.64
C TYR A 48 3.61 1.77 13.36
N LYS A 49 3.77 3.03 13.00
CA LYS A 49 4.77 3.97 13.50
C LYS A 49 4.08 5.12 14.20
N GLU A 50 4.72 5.68 15.22
CA GLU A 50 4.06 6.64 16.12
C GLU A 50 4.73 7.99 16.20
N THR A 51 3.95 9.02 16.50
CA THR A 51 4.45 10.34 16.90
C THR A 51 3.51 10.94 17.94
N ASN A 52 4.09 11.50 19.00
CA ASN A 52 3.35 12.19 20.05
C ASN A 52 3.19 13.69 19.77
N ASP A 53 2.44 14.38 20.63
CA ASP A 53 2.18 15.82 20.64
C ASP A 53 3.44 16.68 20.68
N ALA A 54 4.51 16.21 21.30
CA ALA A 54 5.82 16.85 21.31
C ALA A 54 6.60 16.69 19.99
N GLY A 55 6.02 15.99 18.99
CA GLY A 55 6.65 15.70 17.70
C GLY A 55 7.76 14.64 17.79
N ALA A 56 7.85 13.91 18.90
CA ALA A 56 8.80 12.81 19.07
C ALA A 56 8.16 11.50 18.59
N GLY A 57 8.90 10.77 17.74
CA GLY A 57 8.39 9.55 17.14
C GLY A 57 9.16 9.11 15.90
N ASP A 58 8.69 8.03 15.29
CA ASP A 58 9.20 7.45 14.05
C ASP A 58 8.13 7.33 12.94
N ALA A 59 6.95 7.91 13.15
CA ALA A 59 5.92 7.97 12.11
C ALA A 59 6.40 8.77 10.89
N PRO A 60 6.12 8.27 9.67
CA PRO A 60 6.28 9.06 8.46
C PRO A 60 5.56 10.41 8.58
N THR A 61 6.16 11.47 8.03
CA THR A 61 5.53 12.80 8.00
C THR A 61 4.59 12.98 6.82
N ILE A 62 4.65 12.08 5.84
CA ILE A 62 3.83 12.08 4.64
C ILE A 62 2.73 11.04 4.78
N LEU A 63 1.49 11.47 4.58
CA LEU A 63 0.34 10.59 4.45
C LEU A 63 0.05 10.40 2.96
N ASP A 64 0.27 9.18 2.47
CA ASP A 64 0.19 8.83 1.06
C ASP A 64 -1.26 8.83 0.51
N VAL A 65 -1.37 8.70 -0.81
CA VAL A 65 -2.67 8.69 -1.50
C VAL A 65 -3.50 7.50 -1.03
N GLY A 66 -4.72 7.78 -0.56
CA GLY A 66 -5.64 6.76 -0.06
C GLY A 66 -5.21 6.12 1.27
N GLN A 67 -4.10 6.55 1.86
CA GLN A 67 -3.67 6.09 3.17
C GLN A 67 -4.55 6.68 4.28
N SER A 68 -4.70 5.93 5.36
CA SER A 68 -5.36 6.39 6.57
C SER A 68 -4.41 6.29 7.75
N PHE A 69 -4.65 7.12 8.76
CA PHE A 69 -3.87 7.15 9.99
C PHE A 69 -4.82 7.21 11.20
N TRP A 70 -4.36 6.66 12.30
CA TRP A 70 -5.04 6.79 13.58
C TRP A 70 -4.58 8.08 14.26
N VAL A 71 -5.50 8.85 14.80
CA VAL A 71 -5.21 10.08 15.55
C VAL A 71 -5.96 10.07 16.87
N LYS A 72 -5.26 10.40 17.94
CA LYS A 72 -5.85 10.53 19.27
C LYS A 72 -6.14 11.99 19.57
N VAL A 73 -7.36 12.30 19.98
CA VAL A 73 -7.78 13.66 20.36
C VAL A 73 -8.34 13.70 21.78
N THR A 74 -8.04 14.77 22.51
CA THR A 74 -8.51 15.00 23.89
C THR A 74 -10.01 15.31 23.98
N GLN A 75 -10.57 15.91 22.92
CA GLN A 75 -11.97 16.29 22.82
C GLN A 75 -12.42 16.33 21.36
N ALA A 76 -13.74 16.40 21.13
CA ALA A 76 -14.30 16.52 19.78
C ALA A 76 -13.71 17.74 19.06
N THR A 77 -13.14 17.51 17.88
CA THR A 77 -12.46 18.52 17.06
C THR A 77 -12.64 18.22 15.58
N THR A 78 -12.25 19.16 14.72
CA THR A 78 -12.21 19.00 13.26
C THR A 78 -10.76 19.07 12.80
N ILE A 79 -10.30 18.04 12.09
CA ILE A 79 -9.04 18.07 11.36
C ILE A 79 -9.37 18.49 9.92
N SER A 80 -8.77 19.58 9.46
CA SER A 80 -9.03 20.15 8.14
C SER A 80 -7.82 19.96 7.25
N PHE A 81 -8.03 19.38 6.08
CA PHE A 81 -7.02 19.28 5.04
C PHE A 81 -7.14 20.47 4.11
N GLN A 82 -6.01 21.10 3.79
CA GLN A 82 -5.93 22.22 2.88
C GLN A 82 -5.14 21.83 1.62
N GLU A 83 -5.43 22.52 0.52
CA GLU A 83 -4.71 22.32 -0.75
C GLU A 83 -3.20 22.57 -0.59
N SER A 84 -2.82 23.49 0.32
CA SER A 84 -1.44 23.82 0.67
C SER A 84 -0.69 22.70 1.41
N ASP A 85 -1.39 21.68 1.92
CA ASP A 85 -0.77 20.56 2.62
C ASP A 85 -0.30 19.48 1.65
N LYS A 86 -0.71 19.56 0.38
CA LYS A 86 -0.29 18.61 -0.66
C LYS A 86 1.20 18.70 -0.89
N VAL A 87 1.80 17.53 -1.04
CA VAL A 87 3.23 17.40 -1.33
C VAL A 87 3.40 16.91 -2.75
N THR A 88 4.17 17.67 -3.53
CA THR A 88 4.46 17.36 -4.95
C THR A 88 5.74 16.55 -5.13
N THR A 89 6.48 16.30 -4.05
CA THR A 89 7.80 15.64 -4.07
C THR A 89 7.95 14.73 -2.84
N GLY A 90 8.17 13.43 -3.05
CA GLY A 90 8.36 12.46 -1.97
C GLY A 90 8.16 11.04 -2.48
N ALA A 91 8.74 10.06 -1.77
CA ALA A 91 8.53 8.64 -2.07
C ALA A 91 7.12 8.24 -1.63
N ASN A 92 6.25 7.94 -2.59
CA ASN A 92 4.88 7.52 -2.36
C ASN A 92 4.87 5.99 -2.34
N THR A 93 4.91 5.41 -1.14
CA THR A 93 5.18 3.98 -0.94
C THR A 93 4.02 3.08 -1.38
N PHE A 94 2.84 3.67 -1.61
CA PHE A 94 1.62 2.98 -2.02
C PHE A 94 1.27 3.13 -3.50
N VAL A 95 2.06 3.87 -4.26
CA VAL A 95 1.89 3.97 -5.72
C VAL A 95 2.91 3.05 -6.37
N ARG A 96 2.48 2.29 -7.38
CA ARG A 96 3.40 1.48 -8.18
C ARG A 96 4.40 2.41 -8.86
N GLU A 97 5.67 2.16 -8.66
CA GLU A 97 6.71 2.87 -9.40
C GLU A 97 6.71 2.39 -10.85
N PHE A 98 7.04 3.31 -11.75
CA PHE A 98 7.30 2.94 -13.13
C PHE A 98 8.59 2.12 -13.16
N ASP A 99 8.48 0.88 -13.60
CA ASP A 99 9.62 0.03 -13.88
C ASP A 99 10.10 0.29 -15.31
N PRO A 100 11.25 0.97 -15.51
CA PRO A 100 11.78 1.25 -16.84
C PRO A 100 12.23 -0.02 -17.59
N GLY A 101 12.44 -1.13 -16.88
CA GLY A 101 12.82 -2.40 -17.47
C GLY A 101 11.62 -3.21 -17.97
N PHE A 102 10.38 -2.84 -17.62
CA PHE A 102 9.19 -3.55 -18.09
C PHE A 102 8.88 -3.21 -19.55
N GLU A 103 8.98 -4.23 -20.41
CA GLU A 103 8.79 -4.09 -21.86
C GLU A 103 7.39 -4.51 -22.32
N GLY A 104 6.59 -5.11 -21.43
CA GLY A 104 5.21 -5.51 -21.69
C GLY A 104 4.87 -6.87 -21.10
N SER A 105 3.66 -7.37 -21.40
CA SER A 105 3.25 -8.71 -20.99
C SER A 105 2.32 -9.39 -21.99
N LEU A 106 2.35 -10.71 -22.00
CA LEU A 106 1.44 -11.59 -22.74
C LEU A 106 0.66 -12.45 -21.75
N GLY A 107 -0.67 -12.41 -21.85
CA GLY A 107 -1.56 -13.32 -21.14
C GLY A 107 -2.14 -14.36 -22.08
N LEU A 108 -2.09 -15.62 -21.68
CA LEU A 108 -2.74 -16.74 -22.35
C LEU A 108 -3.83 -17.29 -21.45
N HIS A 109 -5.05 -17.32 -21.97
CA HIS A 109 -6.20 -17.97 -21.34
C HIS A 109 -6.62 -19.15 -22.21
N VAL A 110 -6.80 -20.31 -21.59
CA VAL A 110 -7.30 -21.52 -22.25
C VAL A 110 -8.44 -22.06 -21.41
N GLU A 111 -9.58 -22.33 -22.04
CA GLU A 111 -10.77 -22.91 -21.43
C GLU A 111 -11.33 -24.03 -22.33
N ASN A 112 -12.04 -24.98 -21.73
CA ASN A 112 -12.83 -25.99 -22.44
C ASN A 112 -14.32 -25.87 -22.12
N ASP A 113 -15.14 -26.65 -22.83
CA ASP A 113 -16.60 -26.66 -22.67
C ASP A 113 -17.08 -27.22 -21.30
N GLU A 114 -16.17 -27.75 -20.47
CA GLU A 114 -16.44 -28.27 -19.13
C GLU A 114 -16.03 -27.28 -18.02
N ASP A 115 -15.88 -26.00 -18.34
CA ASP A 115 -15.45 -24.91 -17.44
C ASP A 115 -14.08 -25.16 -16.78
N GLN A 116 -13.23 -26.00 -17.37
CA GLN A 116 -11.84 -26.16 -16.96
C GLN A 116 -11.00 -25.12 -17.69
N TRP A 117 -10.26 -24.33 -16.92
CA TRP A 117 -9.47 -23.25 -17.49
C TRP A 117 -8.10 -23.13 -16.84
N SER A 118 -7.17 -22.50 -17.57
CA SER A 118 -5.84 -22.16 -17.10
C SER A 118 -5.40 -20.81 -17.65
N ASN A 119 -4.65 -20.07 -16.84
CA ASN A 119 -4.03 -18.81 -17.21
C ASN A 119 -2.51 -18.93 -17.09
N ALA A 120 -1.81 -18.38 -18.08
CA ALA A 120 -0.37 -18.14 -18.02
C ALA A 120 -0.09 -16.68 -18.37
N PHE A 121 0.80 -16.04 -17.62
CA PHE A 121 1.25 -14.67 -17.88
C PHE A 121 2.76 -14.69 -18.06
N ILE A 122 3.23 -14.01 -19.10
CA ILE A 122 4.65 -13.82 -19.40
C ILE A 122 4.88 -12.31 -19.33
N ALA A 123 5.74 -11.87 -18.42
CA ALA A 123 6.21 -10.49 -18.36
C ALA A 123 7.56 -10.39 -19.09
N PHE A 124 7.71 -9.39 -19.95
CA PHE A 124 8.98 -9.08 -20.60
C PHE A 124 9.67 -8.01 -19.78
N HIS A 125 10.87 -8.32 -19.31
CA HIS A 125 11.70 -7.39 -18.54
C HIS A 125 13.13 -7.41 -19.08
N GLN A 126 13.82 -6.27 -19.09
CA GLN A 126 15.19 -6.16 -19.62
C GLN A 126 16.20 -7.08 -18.89
N GLU A 127 15.90 -7.45 -17.64
CA GLU A 127 16.72 -8.35 -16.82
C GLU A 127 16.26 -9.82 -16.89
N SER A 128 15.27 -10.14 -17.73
CA SER A 128 14.83 -11.53 -17.93
C SER A 128 15.99 -12.39 -18.43
N THR A 129 16.15 -13.56 -17.83
CA THR A 129 17.18 -14.54 -18.23
C THR A 129 16.54 -15.78 -18.84
N LEU A 130 17.37 -16.64 -19.43
CA LEU A 130 16.90 -17.94 -19.94
C LEU A 130 16.74 -18.99 -18.82
N ASP A 131 17.39 -18.77 -17.68
CA ASP A 131 17.37 -19.69 -16.56
C ASP A 131 16.21 -19.36 -15.62
N PHE A 132 15.66 -20.37 -14.96
CA PHE A 132 14.60 -20.19 -13.98
C PHE A 132 15.11 -19.43 -12.76
N ASP A 133 14.50 -18.28 -12.47
CA ASP A 133 14.75 -17.45 -11.29
C ASP A 133 13.61 -17.61 -10.29
N ALA A 134 13.85 -18.29 -9.17
CA ALA A 134 12.82 -18.51 -8.14
C ALA A 134 12.27 -17.22 -7.49
N SER A 135 12.91 -16.07 -7.68
CA SER A 135 12.44 -14.78 -7.19
C SER A 135 11.52 -14.04 -8.17
N ALA A 136 11.56 -14.38 -9.46
CA ALA A 136 10.80 -13.72 -10.52
C ALA A 136 9.87 -14.66 -11.29
N ASP A 137 10.28 -15.92 -11.47
CA ASP A 137 9.54 -16.95 -12.18
C ASP A 137 8.64 -17.75 -11.24
N VAL A 138 7.46 -18.09 -11.75
CA VAL A 138 6.44 -18.85 -11.02
C VAL A 138 6.14 -20.12 -11.78
N VAL A 139 6.14 -21.25 -11.06
CA VAL A 139 5.67 -22.52 -11.62
C VAL A 139 4.15 -22.47 -11.77
N HIS A 140 3.65 -23.03 -12.87
CA HIS A 140 2.21 -23.20 -13.02
C HIS A 140 1.67 -24.06 -11.86
N PHE A 141 0.54 -23.66 -11.27
CA PHE A 141 -0.06 -24.36 -10.14
C PHE A 141 -0.71 -25.65 -10.62
N ASP A 142 0.10 -26.69 -10.73
CA ASP A 142 -0.32 -28.09 -10.65
C ASP A 142 0.87 -28.89 -10.11
N THR A 143 0.53 -29.93 -9.36
CA THR A 143 1.41 -30.80 -8.55
C THR A 143 2.79 -31.08 -9.16
N GLU A 144 3.80 -31.23 -8.28
CA GLU A 144 5.27 -31.29 -8.48
C GLU A 144 5.84 -32.16 -9.62
N LEU A 145 4.99 -32.83 -10.40
CA LEU A 145 5.33 -33.67 -11.54
C LEU A 145 4.99 -33.05 -12.90
N LEU A 146 4.16 -32.00 -13.00
CA LEU A 146 3.64 -31.49 -14.28
C LEU A 146 3.58 -29.95 -14.36
N ASN A 147 4.68 -29.27 -14.06
CA ASN A 147 4.78 -27.80 -14.04
C ASN A 147 4.83 -27.15 -15.45
N GLN A 148 4.59 -27.93 -16.52
CA GLN A 148 4.67 -27.46 -17.91
C GLN A 148 3.29 -27.02 -18.38
N LEU A 149 3.18 -25.78 -18.88
CA LEU A 149 2.01 -25.34 -19.64
C LEU A 149 1.88 -26.22 -20.90
N ARG A 150 0.88 -27.10 -20.92
CA ARG A 150 0.58 -27.93 -22.09
C ARG A 150 -0.71 -27.44 -22.72
N MET A 151 -0.58 -26.89 -23.92
CA MET A 151 -1.69 -26.45 -24.74
C MET A 151 -1.90 -27.48 -25.86
N TRP A 152 -3.04 -28.15 -25.84
CA TRP A 152 -3.47 -29.02 -26.93
C TRP A 152 -4.58 -28.30 -27.70
N THR A 153 -4.40 -28.20 -29.02
CA THR A 153 -5.46 -27.79 -29.93
C THR A 153 -6.00 -29.05 -30.59
N VAL A 154 -7.31 -29.28 -30.50
CA VAL A 154 -8.00 -30.29 -31.31
C VAL A 154 -8.42 -29.73 -32.66
#